data_AF-A0A832C5I5-F1
#
_entry.id   AF-A0A832C5I5-F1
#
_cell.length_a   1.000
_cell.length_b   1.000
_cell.length_c   1.000
_cell.angle_alpha   90.00
_cell.angle_beta   90.00
_cell.angle_gamma   90.00
#
_symmetry.space_group_name_H-M   'P 1'
#
loop_
_entity.id
_entity.type
_entity.pdbx_description
1 polymer ?
#
loop_
_entity_poly.entity_id
_entity_poly.type
_entity_poly.pdbx_seq_one_letter_code
_entity_poly.pdbx_strand_id
1 'polypeptide(L)'
;MRLSIEDYLTLRRNLNRISDLEKFQVPRGIMHAILMQKKIESVKRKYHLFSGRTKEILQYWVDKKRFPEWLTLTPVLKVRLLLKGMDFSTKQINQTFRNPKELDEELAKLVYDAVSKDFIYSPIAAKLQWLLGRMGEKIIENKLKNLGIEFKTEKELRMQKTPDFFFEEPLDFLGRKIRWIESKALFADLRTYELYFRKQISKYRELFGDGLVIFWRGSLIGLPVSDGSEFDCDLNKKLLEMKLYVSKSNTVEGDPLRLAEKFIEEYISEDVFPYNSEVVRILRNMGFKILQNCPND
;
A
#
# COMPACT_ATOMS: atom_id res chain seq x y z
N MET A 1 -5.70 -9.82 -12.89
CA MET A 1 -6.22 -11.18 -12.60
C MET A 1 -7.54 -11.06 -11.87
N ARG A 2 -8.54 -11.85 -12.29
CA ARG A 2 -9.83 -11.98 -11.60
C ARG A 2 -9.91 -13.29 -10.84
N LEU A 3 -10.41 -13.25 -9.60
CA LEU A 3 -10.53 -14.43 -8.73
C LEU A 3 -12.00 -14.83 -8.56
N SER A 4 -12.25 -16.14 -8.48
CA SER A 4 -13.53 -16.63 -7.99
C SER A 4 -13.72 -16.23 -6.51
N ILE A 5 -14.97 -16.22 -6.05
CA ILE A 5 -15.27 -15.95 -4.63
C ILE A 5 -14.61 -17.01 -3.75
N GLU A 6 -14.60 -18.27 -4.17
CA GLU A 6 -14.01 -19.38 -3.42
C GLU A 6 -12.49 -19.25 -3.29
N ASP A 7 -11.78 -18.97 -4.40
CA ASP A 7 -10.33 -18.76 -4.39
C ASP A 7 -9.95 -17.55 -3.51
N TYR A 8 -10.68 -16.44 -3.65
CA TYR A 8 -10.47 -15.26 -2.81
C TYR A 8 -10.66 -15.58 -1.33
N LEU A 9 -11.73 -16.29 -0.95
CA LEU A 9 -11.98 -16.65 0.44
C LEU A 9 -10.90 -17.60 0.98
N THR A 10 -10.45 -18.57 0.17
CA THR A 10 -9.36 -19.48 0.52
C THR A 10 -8.05 -18.73 0.74
N LEU A 11 -7.66 -17.85 -0.20
CA LEU A 11 -6.48 -17.00 -0.05
C LEU A 11 -6.59 -16.12 1.20
N ARG A 12 -7.71 -15.41 1.35
CA ARG A 12 -7.92 -14.48 2.46
C ARG A 12 -7.90 -15.18 3.81
N ARG A 13 -8.39 -16.41 3.94
CA ARG A 13 -8.30 -17.20 5.18
C ARG A 13 -6.84 -17.50 5.52
N ASN A 14 -6.06 -17.92 4.54
CA ASN A 14 -4.70 -18.44 4.74
C ASN A 14 -3.59 -17.37 4.75
N LEU A 15 -3.84 -16.18 4.18
CA LEU A 15 -2.91 -15.04 4.23
C LEU A 15 -2.97 -14.33 5.59
N ASN A 16 -1.97 -14.55 6.44
CA ASN A 16 -1.93 -14.01 7.81
C ASN A 16 -0.68 -13.15 8.09
N ARG A 17 0.40 -13.35 7.35
CA ARG A 17 1.69 -12.65 7.46
C ARG A 17 2.36 -12.55 6.10
N ILE A 18 3.36 -11.69 6.00
CA ILE A 18 4.09 -11.43 4.75
C ILE A 18 4.79 -12.68 4.19
N SER A 19 5.26 -13.59 5.05
CA SER A 19 5.84 -14.86 4.59
C SER A 19 4.83 -15.81 3.95
N ASP A 20 3.52 -15.58 4.09
CA ASP A 20 2.50 -16.39 3.41
C ASP A 20 2.37 -16.01 1.91
N LEU A 21 2.97 -14.89 1.47
CA LEU A 21 2.94 -14.43 0.08
C LEU A 21 3.76 -15.31 -0.89
N GLU A 22 4.47 -16.33 -0.41
CA GLU A 22 5.18 -17.31 -1.27
C GLU A 22 4.38 -18.63 -1.44
N LYS A 23 3.22 -18.77 -0.76
CA LYS A 23 2.53 -20.06 -0.65
C LYS A 23 1.55 -20.36 -1.77
N PHE A 24 1.19 -19.37 -2.58
CA PHE A 24 0.12 -19.50 -3.58
C PHE A 24 0.63 -19.06 -4.95
N GLN A 25 0.13 -19.70 -6.00
CA GLN A 25 0.39 -19.33 -7.39
C GLN A 25 -0.48 -18.14 -7.83
N VAL A 26 -0.41 -17.06 -7.07
CA VAL A 26 -1.09 -15.80 -7.33
C VAL A 26 -0.01 -14.71 -7.37
N PRO A 27 -0.11 -13.68 -8.23
CA PRO A 27 0.87 -12.61 -8.22
C PRO A 27 0.99 -12.00 -6.82
N ARG A 28 2.24 -11.85 -6.36
CA ARG A 28 2.57 -11.39 -5.00
C ARG A 28 1.82 -10.14 -4.62
N GLY A 29 1.66 -9.24 -5.57
CA GLY A 29 0.99 -7.99 -5.36
C GLY A 29 -0.49 -8.14 -4.99
N ILE A 30 -1.20 -9.08 -5.62
CA ILE A 30 -2.60 -9.36 -5.31
C ILE A 30 -2.72 -9.87 -3.88
N MET A 31 -1.89 -10.85 -3.50
CA MET A 31 -1.87 -11.38 -2.14
C MET A 31 -1.50 -10.31 -1.10
N HIS A 32 -0.56 -9.43 -1.42
CA HIS A 32 -0.18 -8.30 -0.55
C HIS A 32 -1.38 -7.38 -0.31
N ALA A 33 -2.12 -7.00 -1.36
CA ALA A 33 -3.30 -6.14 -1.23
C ALA A 33 -4.41 -6.80 -0.39
N ILE A 34 -4.70 -8.09 -0.63
CA ILE A 34 -5.68 -8.85 0.16
C ILE A 34 -5.28 -8.93 1.64
N LEU A 35 -3.99 -9.21 1.93
CA LEU A 35 -3.46 -9.25 3.29
C LEU A 35 -3.59 -7.89 3.98
N MET A 36 -3.21 -6.80 3.29
CA MET A 36 -3.34 -5.44 3.81
C MET A 36 -4.80 -5.09 4.13
N GLN A 37 -5.72 -5.32 3.20
CA GLN A 37 -7.16 -5.12 3.40
C GLN A 37 -7.65 -5.89 4.63
N LYS A 38 -7.34 -7.18 4.74
CA LYS A 38 -7.69 -8.02 5.90
C LYS A 38 -7.17 -7.45 7.23
N LYS A 39 -5.92 -6.98 7.27
CA LYS A 39 -5.30 -6.41 8.48
C LYS A 39 -5.92 -5.07 8.87
N ILE A 40 -6.13 -4.18 7.90
CA ILE A 40 -6.78 -2.88 8.10
C ILE A 40 -8.19 -3.07 8.66
N GLU A 41 -8.96 -4.01 8.11
CA GLU A 41 -10.29 -4.34 8.59
C GLU A 41 -10.29 -4.89 10.01
N SER A 42 -9.33 -5.75 10.35
CA SER A 42 -9.15 -6.26 11.71
C SER A 42 -8.87 -5.11 12.68
N VAL A 43 -7.97 -4.19 12.33
CA VAL A 43 -7.61 -3.03 13.15
C VAL A 43 -8.80 -2.09 13.34
N LYS A 44 -9.52 -1.72 12.27
CA LYS A 44 -10.69 -0.83 12.36
C LYS A 44 -11.74 -1.35 13.33
N ARG A 45 -11.97 -2.67 13.36
CA ARG A 45 -12.94 -3.30 14.28
C ARG A 45 -12.54 -3.26 15.74
N LYS A 46 -11.25 -3.19 16.08
CA LYS A 46 -10.77 -3.31 17.46
C LYS A 46 -10.06 -2.08 18.01
N TYR A 47 -9.71 -1.10 17.17
CA TYR A 47 -8.94 0.08 17.59
C TYR A 47 -9.62 0.83 18.74
N HIS A 48 -10.94 1.01 18.67
CA HIS A 48 -11.72 1.71 19.70
C HIS A 48 -11.69 1.01 21.07
N LEU A 49 -11.49 -0.32 21.10
CA LEU A 49 -11.37 -1.10 22.34
C LEU A 49 -10.06 -0.81 23.10
N PHE A 50 -9.05 -0.31 22.38
CA PHE A 50 -7.71 -0.06 22.95
C PHE A 50 -7.40 1.43 23.09
N SER A 51 -8.01 2.30 22.28
CA SER A 51 -7.69 3.73 22.25
C SER A 51 -7.96 4.45 23.57
N GLY A 52 -8.86 3.94 24.41
CA GLY A 52 -9.14 4.46 25.76
C GLY A 52 -8.26 3.89 26.87
N ARG A 53 -7.42 2.88 26.58
CA ARG A 53 -6.62 2.14 27.58
C ARG A 53 -5.15 2.58 27.62
N THR A 54 -4.84 3.80 27.19
CA THR A 54 -3.45 4.29 27.08
C THR A 54 -2.71 4.28 28.42
N LYS A 55 -3.40 4.63 29.52
CA LYS A 55 -2.83 4.59 30.88
C LYS A 55 -2.43 3.17 31.30
N GLU A 56 -3.30 2.19 31.05
CA GLU A 56 -3.02 0.78 31.36
C GLU A 56 -1.87 0.24 30.50
N ILE A 57 -1.82 0.62 29.21
CA ILE A 57 -0.71 0.27 28.31
C ILE A 57 0.61 0.84 28.81
N LEU A 58 0.61 2.11 29.23
CA LEU A 58 1.80 2.75 29.79
C LEU A 58 2.25 2.05 31.07
N GLN A 59 1.34 1.82 32.01
CA GLN A 59 1.67 1.14 33.27
C GLN A 59 2.29 -0.23 33.02
N TYR A 60 1.67 -1.04 32.15
CA TYR A 60 2.20 -2.35 31.81
C TYR A 60 3.58 -2.26 31.14
N TRP A 61 3.82 -1.25 30.30
CA TRP A 61 5.14 -1.01 29.70
C TRP A 61 6.19 -0.65 30.75
N VAL A 62 5.88 0.27 31.68
CA VAL A 62 6.78 0.65 32.79
C VAL A 62 7.15 -0.58 33.62
N ASP A 63 6.16 -1.41 33.94
CA ASP A 63 6.36 -2.56 34.83
C ASP A 63 7.04 -3.77 34.17
N LYS A 64 6.79 -4.00 32.87
CA LYS A 64 7.17 -5.25 32.18
C LYS A 64 8.05 -5.07 30.96
N LYS A 65 8.30 -3.83 30.52
CA LYS A 65 9.09 -3.49 29.30
C LYS A 65 8.66 -4.25 28.05
N ARG A 66 7.36 -4.56 27.95
CA ARG A 66 6.74 -5.24 26.81
C ARG A 66 5.28 -4.84 26.67
N PHE A 67 4.68 -5.07 25.51
CA PHE A 67 3.23 -4.87 25.34
C PHE A 67 2.42 -6.03 25.94
N PRO A 68 1.20 -5.76 26.43
CA PRO A 68 0.30 -6.82 26.89
C PRO A 68 -0.21 -7.65 25.71
N GLU A 69 -0.45 -8.95 25.95
CA GLU A 69 -0.87 -9.91 24.92
C GLU A 69 -2.24 -9.57 24.31
N TRP A 70 -3.13 -8.99 25.13
CA TRP A 70 -4.45 -8.54 24.67
C TRP A 70 -4.38 -7.36 23.68
N LEU A 71 -3.26 -6.62 23.63
CA LEU A 71 -3.07 -5.51 22.69
C LEU A 71 -2.67 -6.06 21.32
N THR A 72 -3.65 -6.52 20.56
CA THR A 72 -3.43 -7.22 19.27
C THR A 72 -3.30 -6.28 18.05
N LEU A 73 -2.98 -5.00 18.25
CA LEU A 73 -2.78 -4.02 17.17
C LEU A 73 -1.46 -4.25 16.41
N THR A 74 -1.28 -3.56 15.28
CA THR A 74 -0.02 -3.57 14.53
C THR A 74 1.07 -2.82 15.31
N PRO A 75 2.37 -3.10 15.06
CA PRO A 75 3.46 -2.54 15.86
C PRO A 75 3.41 -1.01 16.02
N VAL A 76 3.20 -0.26 14.94
CA VAL A 76 3.14 1.22 14.99
C VAL A 76 1.95 1.70 15.79
N LEU A 77 0.81 1.01 15.73
CA LEU A 77 -0.35 1.39 16.52
C LEU A 77 -0.21 1.08 18.01
N LYS A 78 0.51 0.01 18.38
CA LYS A 78 0.84 -0.25 19.80
C LYS A 78 1.72 0.87 20.35
N VAL A 79 2.79 1.21 19.62
CA VAL A 79 3.70 2.30 20.00
C VAL A 79 2.99 3.64 20.03
N ARG A 80 2.09 3.92 19.08
CA ARG A 80 1.28 5.15 19.09
C ARG A 80 0.43 5.27 20.35
N LEU A 81 -0.19 4.18 20.83
CA LEU A 81 -0.98 4.21 22.07
C LEU A 81 -0.10 4.37 23.31
N LEU A 82 1.10 3.77 23.32
CA LEU A 82 2.08 3.98 24.39
C LEU A 82 2.53 5.43 24.46
N LEU A 83 2.96 6.02 23.34
CA LEU A 83 3.39 7.41 23.28
C LEU A 83 2.26 8.38 23.67
N LYS A 84 1.00 8.08 23.30
CA LYS A 84 -0.16 8.83 23.80
C LYS A 84 -0.32 8.72 25.32
N GLY A 85 -0.03 7.55 25.91
CA GLY A 85 -0.02 7.37 27.36
C GLY A 85 1.08 8.17 28.05
N MET A 86 2.21 8.40 27.36
CA MET A 86 3.32 9.27 27.76
C MET A 86 3.08 10.75 27.44
N ASP A 87 1.83 11.14 27.14
CA ASP A 87 1.41 12.51 26.82
C ASP A 87 2.04 13.15 25.57
N PHE A 88 2.57 12.34 24.64
CA PHE A 88 3.03 12.86 23.35
C PHE A 88 1.82 13.34 22.51
N SER A 89 1.91 14.54 21.96
CA SER A 89 0.96 15.04 20.98
C SER A 89 1.01 14.24 19.67
N THR A 90 -0.08 14.26 18.90
CA THR A 90 -0.13 13.62 17.57
C THR A 90 1.00 14.10 16.65
N LYS A 91 1.40 15.37 16.72
CA LYS A 91 2.51 15.93 15.94
C LYS A 91 3.84 15.30 16.36
N GLN A 92 4.12 15.25 17.67
CA GLN A 92 5.33 14.61 18.20
C GLN A 92 5.38 13.13 17.82
N ILE A 93 4.29 12.39 17.99
CA ILE A 93 4.22 10.96 17.61
C ILE A 93 4.56 10.75 16.12
N ASN A 94 4.02 11.60 15.25
CA ASN A 94 4.31 11.48 13.82
C ASN A 94 5.75 11.84 13.49
N GLN A 95 6.35 12.79 14.22
CA GLN A 95 7.76 13.14 14.09
C GLN A 95 8.66 11.99 14.54
N THR A 96 8.36 11.35 15.68
CA THR A 96 9.16 10.23 16.21
C THR A 96 9.15 9.03 15.28
N PHE A 97 8.02 8.73 14.60
CA PHE A 97 7.99 7.65 13.61
C PHE A 97 8.86 7.93 12.37
N ARG A 98 9.11 9.21 12.04
CA ARG A 98 9.99 9.61 10.93
C ARG A 98 11.46 9.68 11.35
N ASN A 99 11.73 10.16 12.57
CA ASN A 99 13.06 10.27 13.16
C ASN A 99 13.07 9.64 14.56
N PRO A 100 13.28 8.31 14.68
CA PRO A 100 13.31 7.64 15.97
C PRO A 100 14.50 8.08 16.87
N LYS A 101 15.58 8.60 16.27
CA LYS A 101 16.84 8.95 16.95
C LYS A 101 16.76 10.15 17.90
N GLU A 102 15.66 10.90 17.86
CA GLU A 102 15.43 12.06 18.76
C GLU A 102 14.93 11.64 20.16
N LEU A 103 14.71 10.33 20.38
CA LEU A 103 14.22 9.75 21.62
C LEU A 103 15.35 9.15 22.45
N ASP A 104 15.06 8.81 23.72
CA ASP A 104 15.95 7.94 24.50
C ASP A 104 16.17 6.60 23.80
N GLU A 105 17.28 5.93 24.11
CA GLU A 105 17.73 4.74 23.38
C GLU A 105 16.69 3.61 23.36
N GLU A 106 16.00 3.38 24.47
CA GLU A 106 14.99 2.32 24.60
C GLU A 106 13.78 2.61 23.70
N LEU A 107 13.26 3.83 23.78
CA LEU A 107 12.10 4.24 23.00
C LEU A 107 12.44 4.40 21.51
N ALA A 108 13.64 4.89 21.18
CA ALA A 108 14.16 4.96 19.82
C ALA A 108 14.21 3.58 19.16
N LYS A 109 14.74 2.57 19.88
CA LYS A 109 14.78 1.18 19.42
C LYS A 109 13.38 0.61 19.22
N LEU A 110 12.47 0.84 20.17
CA LEU A 110 11.08 0.39 20.06
C LEU A 110 10.38 0.97 18.83
N VAL A 111 10.56 2.27 18.59
CA VAL A 111 9.99 2.99 17.46
C VAL A 111 10.58 2.49 16.14
N TYR A 112 11.91 2.33 16.05
CA TYR A 112 12.58 1.77 14.87
C TYR A 112 12.06 0.37 14.54
N ASP A 113 11.95 -0.50 15.55
CA ASP A 113 11.43 -1.86 15.38
C ASP A 113 9.98 -1.87 14.90
N ALA A 114 9.14 -0.97 15.41
CA ALA A 114 7.76 -0.86 14.98
C ALA A 114 7.66 -0.38 13.53
N VAL A 115 8.40 0.68 13.16
CA VAL A 115 8.41 1.26 11.82
C VAL A 115 8.97 0.27 10.79
N SER A 116 10.05 -0.43 11.11
CA SER A 116 10.69 -1.41 10.20
C SER A 116 9.87 -2.69 9.95
N LYS A 117 8.89 -3.01 10.82
CA LYS A 117 8.07 -4.23 10.75
C LYS A 117 6.62 -4.00 10.31
N ASP A 118 6.05 -2.83 10.57
CA ASP A 118 4.64 -2.55 10.30
C ASP A 118 4.41 -2.16 8.84
N PHE A 119 3.94 -3.11 8.03
CA PHE A 119 3.63 -2.92 6.61
C PHE A 119 2.28 -2.24 6.33
N ILE A 120 1.58 -1.75 7.35
CA ILE A 120 0.28 -1.09 7.21
C ILE A 120 0.33 0.38 7.59
N TYR A 121 0.87 0.70 8.78
CA TYR A 121 0.75 2.03 9.38
C TYR A 121 2.08 2.76 9.59
N SER A 122 3.21 2.17 9.19
CA SER A 122 4.50 2.87 9.22
C SER A 122 4.60 3.96 8.13
N PRO A 123 5.48 4.97 8.30
CA PRO A 123 5.79 5.92 7.25
C PRO A 123 6.22 5.27 5.93
N ILE A 124 7.03 4.21 6.01
CA ILE A 124 7.51 3.42 4.86
C ILE A 124 6.34 2.74 4.13
N ALA A 125 5.43 2.10 4.88
CA ALA A 125 4.23 1.50 4.31
C ALA A 125 3.33 2.54 3.64
N ALA A 126 3.13 3.70 4.28
CA ALA A 126 2.36 4.80 3.70
C ALA A 126 2.98 5.31 2.40
N LYS A 127 4.32 5.44 2.36
CA LYS A 127 5.06 5.83 1.17
C LYS A 127 4.91 4.81 0.04
N LEU A 128 5.01 3.52 0.35
CA LEU A 128 4.77 2.45 -0.61
C LEU A 128 3.35 2.48 -1.18
N GLN A 129 2.33 2.67 -0.34
CA GLN A 129 0.94 2.77 -0.83
C GLN A 129 0.73 3.95 -1.76
N TRP A 130 1.30 5.11 -1.42
CA TRP A 130 1.27 6.28 -2.29
C TRP A 130 1.96 6.01 -3.63
N LEU A 131 3.12 5.36 -3.61
CA LEU A 131 3.85 5.00 -4.83
C LEU A 131 3.05 4.03 -5.71
N LEU A 132 2.48 2.97 -5.13
CA LEU A 132 1.68 1.99 -5.87
C LEU A 132 0.45 2.64 -6.52
N GLY A 133 -0.17 3.63 -5.86
CA GLY A 133 -1.23 4.45 -6.45
C GLY A 133 -0.74 5.23 -7.68
N ARG A 134 0.37 5.95 -7.52
CA ARG A 134 1.01 6.71 -8.61
C ARG A 134 1.47 5.83 -9.78
N MET A 135 1.95 4.62 -9.52
CA MET A 135 2.28 3.66 -10.57
C MET A 135 1.06 3.35 -11.44
N GLY A 136 -0.10 3.09 -10.81
CA GLY A 136 -1.36 2.85 -11.50
C GLY A 136 -1.78 4.03 -12.39
N GLU A 137 -1.74 5.24 -11.84
CA GLU A 137 -2.00 6.46 -12.60
C GLU A 137 -1.01 6.62 -13.77
N LYS A 138 0.29 6.35 -13.54
CA LYS A 138 1.32 6.48 -14.56
C LYS A 138 1.13 5.53 -15.74
N ILE A 139 0.62 4.33 -15.49
CA ILE A 139 0.28 3.36 -16.54
C ILE A 139 -0.79 3.93 -17.48
N ILE A 140 -1.86 4.50 -16.92
CA ILE A 140 -2.93 5.13 -17.69
C ILE A 140 -2.40 6.35 -18.44
N GLU A 141 -1.69 7.24 -17.74
CA GLU A 141 -1.12 8.46 -18.30
C GLU A 141 -0.24 8.17 -19.53
N ASN A 142 0.68 7.22 -19.40
CA ASN A 142 1.57 6.81 -20.49
C ASN A 142 0.76 6.23 -21.66
N LYS A 143 -0.25 5.39 -21.39
CA LYS A 143 -1.07 4.78 -22.44
C LYS A 143 -1.88 5.83 -23.21
N LEU A 144 -2.52 6.78 -22.52
CA LEU A 144 -3.28 7.86 -23.14
C LEU A 144 -2.39 8.76 -23.99
N LYS A 145 -1.22 9.17 -23.47
CA LYS A 145 -0.23 9.98 -24.20
C LYS A 145 0.27 9.27 -25.45
N ASN A 146 0.59 7.99 -25.37
CA ASN A 146 1.05 7.20 -26.52
C ASN A 146 -0.02 7.07 -27.62
N LEU A 147 -1.29 7.17 -27.26
CA LEU A 147 -2.42 7.14 -28.21
C LEU A 147 -2.83 8.56 -28.67
N GLY A 148 -2.18 9.62 -28.19
CA GLY A 148 -2.54 11.00 -28.49
C GLY A 148 -3.91 11.42 -27.94
N ILE A 149 -4.40 10.75 -26.89
CA ILE A 149 -5.69 11.08 -26.26
C ILE A 149 -5.47 12.17 -25.23
N GLU A 150 -6.17 13.29 -25.42
CA GLU A 150 -6.21 14.38 -24.44
C GLU A 150 -7.07 14.01 -23.23
N PHE A 151 -6.62 14.39 -22.05
CA PHE A 151 -7.33 14.17 -20.80
C PHE A 151 -7.04 15.30 -19.82
N LYS A 152 -7.96 15.50 -18.86
CA LYS A 152 -7.79 16.39 -17.72
C LYS A 152 -7.57 15.57 -16.45
N THR A 153 -6.64 16.02 -15.63
CA THR A 153 -6.35 15.45 -14.30
C THR A 153 -7.14 16.17 -13.21
N GLU A 154 -7.19 15.61 -11.99
CA GLU A 154 -7.79 16.25 -10.80
C GLU A 154 -7.32 17.71 -10.62
N LYS A 155 -6.04 17.99 -10.86
CA LYS A 155 -5.47 19.34 -10.70
C LYS A 155 -6.06 20.37 -11.66
N GLU A 156 -6.49 19.93 -12.83
CA GLU A 156 -6.98 20.80 -13.90
C GLU A 156 -8.48 21.05 -13.79
N LEU A 157 -9.22 20.09 -13.22
CA LEU A 157 -10.68 20.13 -13.15
C LEU A 157 -11.23 21.14 -12.13
N ARG A 158 -10.42 21.68 -11.19
CA ARG A 158 -10.80 22.71 -10.18
C ARG A 158 -12.15 22.42 -9.45
N MET A 159 -12.57 21.17 -9.39
CA MET A 159 -13.81 20.72 -8.74
C MET A 159 -13.48 19.98 -7.45
N GLN A 160 -14.43 19.93 -6.52
CA GLN A 160 -14.23 19.35 -5.19
C GLN A 160 -14.12 17.80 -5.22
N LYS A 161 -14.58 17.15 -6.30
CA LYS A 161 -14.52 15.71 -6.51
C LYS A 161 -14.33 15.41 -7.99
N THR A 162 -13.24 14.76 -8.34
CA THR A 162 -12.87 14.50 -9.72
C THR A 162 -12.29 13.10 -9.85
N PRO A 163 -12.55 12.40 -10.97
CA PRO A 163 -11.82 11.18 -11.30
C PRO A 163 -10.35 11.51 -11.57
N ASP A 164 -9.48 10.51 -11.51
CA ASP A 164 -8.05 10.67 -11.79
C ASP A 164 -7.80 11.17 -13.22
N PHE A 165 -8.60 10.69 -14.18
CA PHE A 165 -8.57 11.09 -15.59
C PHE A 165 -9.99 11.38 -16.09
N PHE A 166 -10.17 12.50 -16.77
CA PHE A 166 -11.42 12.92 -17.40
C PHE A 166 -11.21 13.23 -18.88
N PHE A 167 -12.17 12.87 -19.72
CA PHE A 167 -12.17 13.14 -21.14
C PHE A 167 -13.33 14.08 -21.49
N GLU A 168 -13.05 15.14 -22.23
CA GLU A 168 -14.10 16.03 -22.75
C GLU A 168 -15.02 15.25 -23.69
N GLU A 169 -14.42 14.54 -24.65
CA GLU A 169 -15.12 13.65 -25.56
C GLU A 169 -15.11 12.20 -25.05
N PRO A 170 -16.23 11.46 -25.13
CA PRO A 170 -16.27 10.05 -24.74
C PRO A 170 -15.29 9.20 -25.55
N LEU A 171 -14.55 8.33 -24.85
CA LEU A 171 -13.62 7.37 -25.43
C LEU A 171 -14.28 5.99 -25.54
N ASP A 172 -14.11 5.31 -26.68
CA ASP A 172 -14.48 3.90 -26.79
C ASP A 172 -13.40 3.01 -26.13
N PHE A 173 -13.81 2.27 -25.12
CA PHE A 173 -12.99 1.30 -24.43
C PHE A 173 -13.71 -0.05 -24.41
N LEU A 174 -13.20 -1.00 -25.21
CA LEU A 174 -13.77 -2.34 -25.34
C LEU A 174 -15.27 -2.33 -25.67
N GLY A 175 -15.70 -1.45 -26.58
CA GLY A 175 -17.10 -1.32 -27.01
C GLY A 175 -17.99 -0.57 -26.02
N ARG A 176 -17.40 0.13 -25.04
CA ARG A 176 -18.10 0.99 -24.08
C ARG A 176 -17.60 2.42 -24.19
N LYS A 177 -18.52 3.38 -24.25
CA LYS A 177 -18.16 4.80 -24.16
C LYS A 177 -17.91 5.18 -22.70
N ILE A 178 -16.72 5.68 -22.42
CA ILE A 178 -16.32 6.15 -21.08
C ILE A 178 -15.88 7.62 -21.14
N ARG A 179 -16.15 8.39 -20.09
CA ARG A 179 -15.73 9.80 -19.96
C ARG A 179 -14.71 10.03 -18.85
N TRP A 180 -14.39 9.01 -18.08
CA TRP A 180 -13.41 9.11 -17.01
C TRP A 180 -12.82 7.74 -16.64
N ILE A 181 -11.63 7.78 -16.04
CA ILE A 181 -10.95 6.62 -15.48
C ILE A 181 -10.54 6.93 -14.03
N GLU A 182 -10.78 5.98 -13.14
CA GLU A 182 -10.34 5.99 -11.74
C GLU A 182 -9.38 4.82 -11.49
N SER A 183 -8.20 5.12 -10.93
CA SER A 183 -7.10 4.22 -10.65
C SER A 183 -7.08 3.81 -9.18
N LYS A 184 -7.13 2.50 -8.89
CA LYS A 184 -7.06 1.95 -7.54
C LYS A 184 -5.99 0.87 -7.43
N ALA A 185 -4.94 1.12 -6.64
CA ALA A 185 -3.92 0.12 -6.31
C ALA A 185 -4.37 -0.88 -5.23
N LEU A 186 -5.59 -1.41 -5.35
CA LEU A 186 -6.25 -2.31 -4.39
C LEU A 186 -6.81 -3.55 -5.07
N PHE A 187 -7.20 -4.55 -4.27
CA PHE A 187 -7.98 -5.69 -4.75
C PHE A 187 -9.47 -5.39 -4.58
N ALA A 188 -10.25 -5.47 -5.65
CA ALA A 188 -11.70 -5.30 -5.60
C ALA A 188 -12.40 -6.59 -5.12
N ASP A 189 -12.60 -6.70 -3.81
CA ASP A 189 -13.63 -7.57 -3.25
C ASP A 189 -14.99 -6.83 -3.15
N LEU A 190 -16.08 -7.56 -2.88
CA LEU A 190 -17.44 -6.99 -2.80
C LEU A 190 -17.51 -5.79 -1.85
N ARG A 191 -16.86 -5.88 -0.69
CA ARG A 191 -16.88 -4.84 0.33
C ARG A 191 -16.10 -3.60 -0.10
N THR A 192 -14.92 -3.81 -0.68
CA THR A 192 -14.04 -2.76 -1.16
C THR A 192 -14.70 -2.02 -2.32
N TYR A 193 -15.27 -2.77 -3.27
CA TYR A 193 -16.05 -2.21 -4.37
C TYR A 193 -17.21 -1.36 -3.85
N GLU A 194 -18.05 -1.91 -2.97
CA GLU A 194 -19.20 -1.20 -2.40
C GLU A 194 -18.79 0.09 -1.66
N LEU A 195 -17.68 0.04 -0.91
CA LEU A 195 -17.14 1.20 -0.20
C LEU A 195 -16.74 2.33 -1.16
N TYR A 196 -16.03 2.00 -2.24
CA TYR A 196 -15.62 2.99 -3.24
C TYR A 196 -16.79 3.45 -4.09
N PHE A 197 -17.74 2.55 -4.37
CA PHE A 197 -18.94 2.84 -5.12
C PHE A 197 -19.73 3.98 -4.48
N ARG A 198 -20.07 3.82 -3.19
CA ARG A 198 -20.83 4.82 -2.43
C ARG A 198 -20.08 6.14 -2.21
N LYS A 199 -18.74 6.09 -2.12
CA LYS A 199 -17.94 7.28 -1.77
C LYS A 199 -17.58 8.15 -2.98
N GLN A 200 -17.33 7.51 -4.12
CA GLN A 200 -16.70 8.12 -5.29
C GLN A 200 -17.45 7.76 -6.59
N ILE A 201 -17.50 6.47 -6.94
CA ILE A 201 -17.93 6.02 -8.28
C ILE A 201 -19.36 6.47 -8.61
N SER A 202 -20.30 6.39 -7.67
CA SER A 202 -21.69 6.79 -7.92
C SER A 202 -21.79 8.28 -8.27
N LYS A 203 -21.02 9.13 -7.57
CA LYS A 203 -20.98 10.57 -7.79
C LYS A 203 -20.30 10.93 -9.12
N TYR A 204 -19.23 10.22 -9.47
CA TYR A 204 -18.60 10.43 -10.78
C TYR A 204 -19.54 10.06 -11.91
N ARG A 205 -20.31 8.97 -11.73
CA ARG A 205 -21.32 8.57 -12.72
C ARG A 205 -22.41 9.63 -12.89
N GLU A 206 -22.91 10.18 -11.78
CA GLU A 206 -23.90 11.25 -11.78
C GLU A 206 -23.38 12.53 -12.45
N LEU A 207 -22.12 12.90 -12.20
CA LEU A 207 -21.54 14.16 -12.68
C LEU A 207 -20.97 14.08 -14.10
N PHE A 208 -20.37 12.95 -14.47
CA PHE A 208 -19.52 12.84 -15.66
C PHE A 208 -19.99 11.76 -16.64
N GLY A 209 -21.03 10.99 -16.30
CA GLY A 209 -21.52 9.87 -17.12
C GLY A 209 -20.76 8.57 -16.85
N ASP A 210 -20.84 7.61 -17.76
CA ASP A 210 -20.16 6.33 -17.60
C ASP A 210 -18.63 6.46 -17.59
N GLY A 211 -17.98 5.61 -16.82
CA GLY A 211 -16.53 5.60 -16.69
C GLY A 211 -15.98 4.23 -16.31
N LEU A 212 -14.66 4.17 -16.17
CA LEU A 212 -13.91 2.95 -15.88
C LEU A 212 -13.22 3.06 -14.52
N VAL A 213 -13.35 2.03 -13.69
CA VAL A 213 -12.54 1.90 -12.48
C VAL A 213 -11.59 0.72 -12.67
N ILE A 214 -10.30 0.96 -12.47
CA ILE A 214 -9.24 -0.04 -12.61
C ILE A 214 -8.72 -0.40 -11.22
N PHE A 215 -8.85 -1.67 -10.85
CA PHE A 215 -8.25 -2.24 -9.65
C PHE A 215 -6.99 -3.02 -10.03
N TRP A 216 -5.83 -2.36 -9.94
CA TRP A 216 -4.54 -2.90 -10.39
C TRP A 216 -4.10 -4.18 -9.68
N ARG A 217 -4.69 -4.48 -8.52
CA ARG A 217 -4.34 -5.67 -7.74
C ARG A 217 -5.33 -6.79 -7.94
N GLY A 218 -6.20 -6.71 -8.94
CA GLY A 218 -7.19 -7.72 -9.25
C GLY A 218 -8.58 -7.41 -8.71
N SER A 219 -9.52 -8.27 -9.08
CA SER A 219 -10.93 -8.15 -8.69
C SER A 219 -11.59 -9.52 -8.52
N LEU A 220 -12.75 -9.56 -7.87
CA LEU A 220 -13.64 -10.70 -7.98
C LEU A 220 -14.28 -10.76 -9.37
N ILE A 221 -14.46 -11.98 -9.87
CA ILE A 221 -15.24 -12.25 -11.08
C ILE A 221 -16.66 -11.68 -10.91
N GLY A 222 -17.19 -11.08 -11.97
CA GLY A 222 -18.53 -10.48 -12.00
C GLY A 222 -18.60 -9.01 -11.56
N LEU A 223 -17.54 -8.44 -10.98
CA LEU A 223 -17.51 -7.01 -10.68
C LEU A 223 -17.37 -6.17 -11.96
N PRO A 224 -18.11 -5.04 -12.10
CA PRO A 224 -18.08 -4.18 -13.28
C PRO A 224 -16.89 -3.20 -13.23
N VAL A 225 -15.68 -3.75 -13.07
CA VAL A 225 -14.41 -3.02 -12.99
C VAL A 225 -13.39 -3.69 -13.91
N SER A 226 -12.31 -2.99 -14.26
CA SER A 226 -11.12 -3.60 -14.89
C SER A 226 -10.15 -4.07 -13.79
N ASP A 227 -9.42 -5.15 -14.08
CA ASP A 227 -8.30 -5.66 -13.28
C ASP A 227 -6.93 -5.29 -13.88
N GLY A 228 -6.91 -4.35 -14.82
CA GLY A 228 -5.71 -3.80 -15.45
C GLY A 228 -5.06 -4.69 -16.51
N SER A 229 -5.66 -5.82 -16.87
CA SER A 229 -5.11 -6.75 -17.87
C SER A 229 -5.05 -6.16 -19.28
N GLU A 230 -5.80 -5.09 -19.54
CA GLU A 230 -5.79 -4.35 -20.80
C GLU A 230 -4.52 -3.50 -20.98
N PHE A 231 -3.71 -3.34 -19.93
CA PHE A 231 -2.50 -2.52 -19.89
C PHE A 231 -1.27 -3.40 -19.70
N ASP A 232 -0.81 -4.06 -20.76
CA ASP A 232 0.44 -4.82 -20.73
C ASP A 232 1.65 -3.89 -20.84
N CYS A 233 2.30 -3.64 -19.71
CA CYS A 233 3.54 -2.87 -19.63
C CYS A 233 4.34 -3.24 -18.38
N ASP A 234 5.61 -2.87 -18.34
CA ASP A 234 6.52 -3.23 -17.25
C ASP A 234 6.09 -2.65 -15.90
N LEU A 235 5.48 -1.46 -15.88
CA LEU A 235 4.94 -0.90 -14.64
C LEU A 235 3.79 -1.75 -14.07
N ASN A 236 2.92 -2.30 -14.91
CA ASN A 236 1.86 -3.20 -14.46
C ASN A 236 2.43 -4.53 -13.94
N LYS A 237 3.46 -5.06 -14.60
CA LYS A 237 4.21 -6.23 -14.11
C LYS A 237 4.87 -5.93 -12.76
N LYS A 238 5.58 -4.81 -12.61
CA LYS A 238 6.18 -4.37 -11.33
C LYS A 238 5.14 -4.26 -10.21
N LEU A 239 3.96 -3.67 -10.49
CA LEU A 239 2.84 -3.67 -9.55
C LEU A 239 2.52 -5.09 -9.12
N LEU A 240 2.15 -5.98 -10.05
CA LEU A 240 1.69 -7.33 -9.74
C LEU A 240 2.75 -8.22 -9.08
N GLU A 241 4.02 -8.06 -9.42
CA GLU A 241 5.10 -8.91 -8.94
C GLU A 241 5.73 -8.44 -7.62
N MET A 242 5.76 -7.13 -7.37
CA MET A 242 6.47 -6.54 -6.22
C MET A 242 7.88 -7.13 -6.03
N LYS A 243 8.64 -7.26 -7.11
CA LYS A 243 10.03 -7.73 -7.09
C LYS A 243 10.99 -6.54 -7.08
N LEU A 244 12.11 -6.71 -6.39
CA LEU A 244 13.21 -5.74 -6.34
C LEU A 244 14.51 -6.53 -6.25
N TYR A 245 15.55 -6.05 -6.93
CA TYR A 245 16.85 -6.68 -7.03
C TYR A 245 17.88 -5.90 -6.22
N VAL A 246 18.77 -6.60 -5.54
CA VAL A 246 19.91 -5.98 -4.87
C VAL A 246 21.23 -6.44 -5.45
N SER A 247 22.15 -5.50 -5.66
CA SER A 247 23.51 -5.79 -6.11
C SER A 247 24.43 -5.93 -4.91
N LYS A 248 24.97 -7.13 -4.68
CA LYS A 248 25.93 -7.38 -3.58
C LYS A 248 27.30 -6.75 -3.82
N SER A 249 27.67 -6.50 -5.08
CA SER A 249 28.93 -5.84 -5.43
C SER A 249 28.89 -4.33 -5.17
N ASN A 250 27.70 -3.75 -4.96
CA ASN A 250 27.51 -2.35 -4.63
C ASN A 250 26.81 -2.20 -3.28
N THR A 251 27.55 -1.86 -2.23
CA THR A 251 26.99 -1.70 -0.88
C THR A 251 26.73 -0.24 -0.55
N VAL A 252 25.73 0.02 0.30
CA VAL A 252 25.41 1.39 0.75
C VAL A 252 25.29 1.47 2.26
N GLU A 253 25.90 2.50 2.84
CA GLU A 253 25.77 2.86 4.25
C GLU A 253 24.78 4.02 4.44
N GLY A 254 24.22 4.12 5.64
CA GLY A 254 23.28 5.18 6.00
C GLY A 254 22.15 4.70 6.91
N ASP A 255 21.20 5.59 7.16
CA ASP A 255 20.01 5.27 7.96
C ASP A 255 19.10 4.29 7.20
N PRO A 256 18.87 3.05 7.70
CA PRO A 256 18.10 2.04 6.97
C PRO A 256 16.66 2.47 6.67
N LEU A 257 16.02 3.26 7.54
CA LEU A 257 14.64 3.71 7.29
C LEU A 257 14.61 4.69 6.12
N ARG A 258 15.55 5.66 6.10
CA ARG A 258 15.65 6.65 5.03
C ARG A 258 16.05 6.04 3.70
N LEU A 259 16.99 5.09 3.72
CA LEU A 259 17.39 4.34 2.53
C LEU A 259 16.22 3.51 1.96
N ALA A 260 15.44 2.84 2.83
CA ALA A 260 14.26 2.10 2.38
C ALA A 260 13.17 3.01 1.78
N GLU A 261 12.93 4.19 2.37
CA GLU A 261 12.03 5.19 1.78
C GLU A 261 12.52 5.67 0.42
N LYS A 262 13.82 5.96 0.29
CA LYS A 262 14.44 6.35 -0.98
C LYS A 262 14.28 5.27 -2.06
N PHE A 263 14.56 4.01 -1.73
CA PHE A 263 14.43 2.92 -2.71
C PHE A 263 12.97 2.73 -3.16
N ILE A 264 12.00 2.94 -2.25
CA ILE A 264 10.58 2.95 -2.61
C ILE A 264 10.27 4.11 -3.56
N GLU A 265 10.79 5.31 -3.31
CA GLU A 265 10.57 6.47 -4.20
C GLU A 265 11.08 6.23 -5.63
N GLU A 266 12.21 5.56 -5.75
CA GLU A 266 12.90 5.29 -7.01
C GLU A 266 12.34 4.05 -7.74
N TYR A 267 11.53 3.21 -7.07
CA TYR A 267 11.06 1.92 -7.59
C TYR A 267 10.26 2.00 -8.92
N ILE A 268 9.66 3.15 -9.22
CA ILE A 268 9.02 3.40 -10.52
C ILE A 268 10.05 3.33 -11.65
N SER A 269 11.17 4.01 -11.47
CA SER A 269 12.20 4.22 -12.49
C SER A 269 13.19 3.06 -12.57
N GLU A 270 13.55 2.48 -11.43
CA GLU A 270 14.51 1.39 -11.34
C GLU A 270 14.03 0.32 -10.37
N ASP A 271 14.57 -0.89 -10.47
CA ASP A 271 14.27 -1.98 -9.54
C ASP A 271 15.53 -2.71 -9.06
N VAL A 272 16.71 -2.18 -9.35
CA VAL A 272 18.01 -2.70 -8.92
C VAL A 272 18.67 -1.69 -7.99
N PHE A 273 18.89 -2.05 -6.73
CA PHE A 273 19.42 -1.15 -5.71
C PHE A 273 20.70 -1.68 -5.06
N PRO A 274 21.53 -0.82 -4.45
CA PRO A 274 22.70 -1.26 -3.70
C PRO A 274 22.29 -2.06 -2.45
N TYR A 275 23.14 -3.00 -2.05
CA TYR A 275 22.90 -3.89 -0.92
C TYR A 275 23.09 -3.18 0.42
N ASN A 276 22.09 -3.30 1.28
CA ASN A 276 22.15 -3.03 2.71
C ASN A 276 21.23 -4.03 3.44
N SER A 277 21.77 -4.77 4.41
CA SER A 277 21.07 -5.90 5.05
C SER A 277 19.78 -5.47 5.77
N GLU A 278 19.81 -4.33 6.46
CA GLU A 278 18.67 -3.80 7.20
C GLU A 278 17.60 -3.25 6.26
N VAL A 279 17.99 -2.54 5.19
CA VAL A 279 17.06 -2.09 4.15
C VAL A 279 16.37 -3.28 3.48
N VAL A 280 17.10 -4.34 3.15
CA VAL A 280 16.55 -5.58 2.61
C VAL A 280 15.52 -6.19 3.57
N ARG A 281 15.82 -6.22 4.87
CA ARG A 281 14.88 -6.71 5.90
C ARG A 281 13.61 -5.87 5.95
N ILE A 282 13.73 -4.54 5.91
CA ILE A 282 12.61 -3.60 5.90
C ILE A 282 11.73 -3.81 4.65
N LEU A 283 12.33 -3.82 3.46
CA LEU A 283 11.58 -3.97 2.20
C LEU A 283 10.89 -5.33 2.09
N ARG A 284 11.51 -6.40 2.61
CA ARG A 284 10.84 -7.70 2.77
C ARG A 284 9.62 -7.59 3.67
N ASN A 285 9.71 -6.90 4.81
CA ASN A 285 8.56 -6.67 5.69
C ASN A 285 7.47 -5.86 4.98
N MET A 286 7.83 -4.92 4.11
CA MET A 286 6.88 -4.16 3.27
C MET A 286 6.24 -5.00 2.14
N GLY A 287 6.58 -6.29 2.04
CA GLY A 287 5.95 -7.20 1.10
C GLY A 287 6.69 -7.35 -0.22
N PHE A 288 7.87 -6.77 -0.41
CA PHE A 288 8.67 -7.02 -1.62
C PHE A 288 9.25 -8.44 -1.62
N LYS A 289 9.44 -8.99 -2.83
CA LYS A 289 10.30 -10.15 -3.08
C LYS A 289 11.68 -9.63 -3.49
N ILE A 290 12.64 -9.74 -2.59
CA ILE A 290 14.00 -9.26 -2.82
C ILE A 290 14.85 -10.37 -3.44
N LEU A 291 15.32 -10.15 -4.66
CA LEU A 291 16.19 -11.04 -5.42
C LEU A 291 17.61 -10.49 -5.43
N GLN A 292 18.60 -11.37 -5.57
CA GLN A 292 19.98 -10.93 -5.82
C GLN A 292 20.14 -10.78 -7.32
N ASN A 293 20.65 -9.63 -7.76
CA ASN A 293 21.08 -9.51 -9.13
C ASN A 293 22.39 -10.30 -9.26
N CYS A 294 22.36 -11.43 -9.95
CA CYS A 294 23.58 -12.02 -10.46
C CYS A 294 24.00 -11.15 -11.64
N PRO A 295 25.17 -10.49 -11.61
CA PRO A 295 25.70 -9.92 -12.84
C PRO A 295 25.99 -11.11 -13.76
N ASN A 296 25.23 -11.19 -14.86
CA ASN A 296 25.23 -12.19 -15.94
C ASN A 296 24.15 -13.28 -15.83
N ASP A 297 23.00 -13.01 -16.48
CA ASP A 297 22.25 -13.95 -17.32
C ASP A 297 21.76 -13.18 -18.55
#